data_AF-A0A937IWC3-F1
#
_entry.id   AF-A0A937IWC3-F1
#
_cell.length_a   1.000
_cell.length_b   1.000
_cell.length_c   1.000
_cell.angle_alpha   90.00
_cell.angle_beta   90.00
_cell.angle_gamma   90.00
#
_symmetry.space_group_name_H-M   'P 1'
#
loop_
_entity.id
_entity.type
_entity.pdbx_description
1 polymer ?
#
loop_
_entity_poly.entity_id
_entity_poly.type
_entity_poly.pdbx_seq_one_letter_code
_entity_poly.pdbx_strand_id
1 'polypeptide(L)' 'LKKNDQVPFDVTTTQPKCIIADIIMQPEETKLLKQAKLIGRPIHYGKSMIESQIDLVGDFLNLW' A
#
# COMPACT_ATOMS: atom_id res chain seq x y z
N LEU A 1 6.72 -8.43 -6.58
CA LEU A 1 6.17 -9.39 -5.59
C LEU A 1 6.27 -10.80 -6.15
N LYS A 2 6.89 -11.74 -5.43
CA LYS A 2 6.92 -13.16 -5.83
C LYS A 2 5.69 -13.87 -5.27
N LYS A 3 5.25 -14.95 -5.93
CA LYS A 3 4.05 -15.68 -5.54
C LYS A 3 4.09 -16.24 -4.12
N ASN A 4 5.28 -16.57 -3.61
CA ASN A 4 5.46 -17.22 -2.31
C ASN A 4 5.92 -16.25 -1.20
N ASP A 5 5.95 -14.94 -1.48
CA ASP A 5 6.23 -13.96 -0.44
C ASP A 5 5.14 -14.06 0.64
N GLN A 6 5.60 -14.10 1.90
CA GLN A 6 4.75 -14.05 3.08
C GLN A 6 4.22 -12.63 3.28
N VAL A 7 3.13 -12.49 4.01
CA VAL A 7 2.66 -11.17 4.43
C VAL A 7 3.60 -10.62 5.51
N PRO A 8 3.86 -9.30 5.52
CA PRO A 8 4.81 -8.70 6.45
C PRO A 8 4.35 -8.78 7.92
N PHE A 9 3.05 -8.91 8.15
CA PHE A 9 2.45 -9.09 9.48
C PHE A 9 1.03 -9.67 9.35
N ASP A 10 0.49 -10.13 10.46
CA ASP A 10 -0.89 -10.60 10.56
C ASP A 10 -1.86 -9.43 10.77
N VAL A 11 -2.70 -9.16 9.77
CA VAL A 11 -3.70 -8.07 9.79
C VAL A 11 -4.73 -8.22 10.90
N THR A 12 -4.97 -9.44 11.42
CA THR A 12 -5.98 -9.68 12.47
C THR A 12 -5.54 -9.13 13.82
N THR A 13 -4.23 -8.94 14.02
CA THR A 13 -3.65 -8.37 15.24
C THR A 13 -3.76 -6.83 15.28
N THR A 14 -4.15 -6.20 14.17
CA THR A 14 -4.28 -4.75 14.08
C THR A 14 -5.60 -4.25 14.69
N GLN A 15 -5.62 -2.99 15.15
CA GLN A 15 -6.85 -2.40 15.69
C GLN A 15 -7.95 -2.28 14.62
N PRO A 16 -9.25 -2.38 14.99
CA PRO A 16 -10.38 -2.35 14.06
C PRO A 16 -10.40 -1.22 13.03
N LYS A 17 -9.92 -0.04 13.42
CA LYS A 17 -9.93 1.18 12.59
C LYS A 17 -8.58 1.49 11.95
N CYS A 18 -7.59 0.60 12.10
CA CYS A 18 -6.27 0.81 11.52
C CYS A 18 -6.35 0.75 10.00
N ILE A 19 -5.74 1.72 9.33
CA ILE A 19 -5.61 1.73 7.87
C ILE A 19 -4.43 0.85 7.50
N ILE A 20 -4.64 -0.12 6.62
CA ILE A 20 -3.58 -0.95 6.07
C ILE A 20 -3.18 -0.39 4.70
N ALA A 21 -1.96 0.11 4.61
CA ALA A 21 -1.41 0.65 3.36
C ALA A 21 -0.26 -0.23 2.86
N ASP A 22 -0.12 -0.36 1.54
CA ASP A 22 0.97 -1.09 0.90
C ASP A 22 1.54 -0.25 -0.24
N ILE A 23 2.86 -0.09 -0.31
CA ILE A 23 3.55 0.73 -1.33
C ILE A 23 3.63 0.03 -2.68
N ILE A 24 3.37 -1.29 -2.72
CA ILE A 24 3.42 -2.06 -3.96
C ILE A 24 2.33 -1.57 -4.92
N MET A 25 2.74 -1.07 -6.08
CA MET A 25 1.82 -0.64 -7.15
C MET A 25 1.37 -1.78 -8.05
N GLN A 26 2.21 -2.82 -8.22
CA GLN A 26 1.87 -3.97 -9.06
C GLN A 26 2.23 -5.30 -8.38
N PRO A 27 1.22 -6.17 -8.13
CA PRO A 27 -0.22 -5.96 -8.36
C PRO A 27 -0.80 -4.85 -7.47
N GLU A 28 -1.89 -4.20 -7.93
CA GLU A 28 -2.58 -3.14 -7.18
C GLU A 28 -3.10 -3.64 -5.82
N GLU A 29 -3.67 -4.86 -5.78
CA GLU A 29 -4.15 -5.48 -4.56
C GLU A 29 -3.25 -6.65 -4.14
N THR A 30 -2.37 -6.40 -3.17
CA THR A 30 -1.45 -7.41 -2.61
C THR A 30 -2.16 -8.39 -1.69
N LYS A 31 -1.48 -9.48 -1.31
CA LYS A 31 -2.02 -10.43 -0.33
C LYS A 31 -2.38 -9.75 1.00
N LEU A 32 -1.56 -8.79 1.45
CA LEU A 32 -1.80 -8.03 2.67
C LEU A 32 -3.10 -7.22 2.57
N LEU A 33 -3.27 -6.47 1.48
CA LEU A 33 -4.48 -5.66 1.25
C LEU A 33 -5.74 -6.53 1.10
N LYS A 34 -5.63 -7.69 0.43
CA LYS A 34 -6.73 -8.66 0.34
C LYS A 34 -7.17 -9.15 1.72
N GLN A 35 -6.23 -9.56 2.55
CA GLN A 35 -6.54 -10.03 3.90
C GLN A 35 -7.16 -8.91 4.76
N ALA A 36 -6.61 -7.71 4.70
CA ALA A 36 -7.14 -6.55 5.41
C ALA A 36 -8.59 -6.24 5.01
N LYS A 37 -8.88 -6.22 3.71
CA LYS A 37 -10.22 -5.99 3.15
C LYS A 37 -11.20 -7.08 3.57
N LEU A 38 -10.78 -8.35 3.57
CA LEU A 38 -11.61 -9.49 3.98
C LEU A 38 -12.07 -9.37 5.44
N ILE A 39 -11.24 -8.82 6.33
CA ILE A 39 -11.59 -8.62 7.75
C ILE A 39 -12.17 -7.21 8.03
N GLY A 40 -12.51 -6.44 6.99
CA GLY A 40 -13.17 -5.15 7.12
C GLY A 40 -12.26 -3.99 7.55
N ARG A 41 -10.93 -4.10 7.36
CA ARG A 41 -10.01 -2.97 7.61
C ARG A 41 -10.08 -1.98 6.43
N PRO A 42 -10.01 -0.66 6.70
CA PRO A 42 -9.71 0.33 5.67
C PRO A 42 -8.37 0.02 5.00
N ILE A 43 -8.28 0.22 3.68
CA ILE A 43 -7.04 -0.03 2.90
C ILE A 43 -6.66 1.18 2.06
N HIS A 44 -5.37 1.42 1.88
CA HIS A 44 -4.83 2.39 0.90
C HIS A 44 -3.90 1.68 -0.09
N TYR A 45 -4.10 1.94 -1.39
CA TYR A 45 -3.26 1.43 -2.46
C TYR A 45 -1.97 2.26 -2.62
N GLY A 46 -0.89 1.62 -3.05
CA GLY A 46 0.41 2.27 -3.20
C GLY A 46 0.47 3.37 -4.26
N LYS A 47 -0.44 3.32 -5.25
CA LYS A 47 -0.49 4.28 -6.36
C LYS A 47 -0.55 5.73 -5.87
N SER A 48 -1.45 6.05 -4.95
CA SER A 48 -1.61 7.41 -4.44
C SER A 48 -0.39 7.92 -3.67
N MET A 49 0.39 7.02 -3.06
CA MET A 49 1.65 7.40 -2.41
C MET A 49 2.67 7.89 -3.43
N ILE A 50 2.83 7.19 -4.56
CA ILE A 50 3.77 7.56 -5.61
C ILE A 50 3.29 8.78 -6.39
N GLU A 51 2.01 8.88 -6.71
CA GLU A 51 1.45 10.04 -7.43
C GLU A 51 1.70 11.35 -6.69
N SER A 52 1.51 11.37 -5.37
CA SER A 52 1.80 12.57 -4.56
C SER A 52 3.28 12.97 -4.53
N GLN A 53 4.18 12.03 -4.83
CA GLN A 53 5.63 12.25 -4.83
C GLN A 53 6.14 12.74 -6.19
N ILE A 54 5.39 12.57 -7.28
CA ILE A 54 5.81 12.98 -8.62
C ILE A 54 6.10 14.49 -8.62
N ASP A 55 5.12 15.29 -8.17
CA ASP A 55 5.23 16.75 -8.14
C ASP A 55 6.42 17.21 -7.26
N LEU A 56 6.58 16.59 -6.09
CA LEU A 56 7.71 16.90 -5.20
C LEU A 56 9.07 16.56 -5.82
N VAL A 57 9.16 15.46 -6.55
CA VAL A 57 10.42 15.00 -7.15
C VAL A 57 10.83 15.87 -8.34
N GLY A 58 9.90 16.26 -9.22
CA GLY A 58 10.31 17.14 -10.32
C GLY A 58 10.50 18.59 -9.91
N ASP A 59 9.83 19.07 -8.85
CA ASP A 59 10.20 20.34 -8.20
C ASP A 59 11.66 20.28 -7.69
N PHE A 60 12.03 19.19 -7.00
CA PHE A 60 13.38 18.99 -6.46
C PHE A 60 14.45 18.88 -7.56
N LEU A 61 14.11 18.27 -8.70
CA LEU A 61 15.02 18.04 -9.82
C LEU A 61 14.98 19.15 -10.89
N ASN A 62 14.16 20.19 -10.73
CA ASN A 62 13.87 21.21 -11.75
C ASN A 62 13.50 20.60 -13.12
N LEU A 63 12.59 19.62 -13.11
CA LEU A 63 12.12 18.97 -14.34
C LEU A 63 10.94 19.71 -15.02
N TRP A 64 10.30 20.60 -14.28
CA TRP A 64 9.29 21.56 -14.74
C TRP A 64 9.46 22.88 -14.01
#